data_AF-A0A8S3V2J1-F1
#
_entry.id   AF-A0A8S3V2J1-F1
#
_cell.length_a   1.000
_cell.length_b   1.000
_cell.length_c   1.000
_cell.angle_alpha   90.00
_cell.angle_beta   90.00
_cell.angle_gamma   90.00
#
_symmetry.space_group_name_H-M   'P 1'
#
loop_
_entity.id
_entity.type
_entity.pdbx_description
1 polymer ?
#
loop_
_entity_poly.entity_id
_entity_poly.type
_entity_poly.pdbx_seq_one_letter_code
_entity_poly.pdbx_strand_id
1 'polypeptide(L)'
;MQEIFDPLWSVNRLADTIHRGQSQFREVLRAKFSVGMFPGATKAQRNDIKIAFANDLKLRSHGIMKCLFAKYNGDRQQISKCLPRIVKSVVNCYSGNCSDTCRWSITLCNGGIKTSWWYKSINLSSHGLQNGSLKPNKTDKLLIESLLEMKLSQTALNQMQFFSNTNKWSPSIGQFLHTYQRIRIFSQCLRPCICSSLESQ
;
A
#
# COMPACT_ATOMS: atom_id res chain seq x y z
N MET A 1 -38.14 1.65 -29.49
CA MET A 1 -37.50 1.68 -28.16
C MET A 1 -36.21 0.90 -28.26
N GLN A 2 -35.05 1.57 -28.20
CA GLN A 2 -33.75 0.91 -28.11
C GLN A 2 -33.42 0.71 -26.63
N GLU A 3 -33.34 -0.54 -26.19
CA GLU A 3 -32.78 -0.87 -24.88
C GLU A 3 -31.27 -0.69 -24.93
N ILE A 4 -30.77 0.30 -24.20
CA ILE A 4 -29.34 0.52 -23.98
C ILE A 4 -28.89 -0.51 -22.93
N PHE A 5 -28.25 -1.58 -23.38
CA PHE A 5 -27.49 -2.46 -22.49
C PHE A 5 -26.23 -1.71 -22.04
N ASP A 6 -26.32 -1.02 -20.90
CA ASP A 6 -25.13 -0.54 -20.21
C ASP A 6 -24.34 -1.74 -19.67
N PRO A 7 -23.07 -1.94 -20.05
CA PRO A 7 -22.28 -3.00 -19.48
C PRO A 7 -21.98 -2.67 -18.02
N LEU A 8 -22.67 -3.34 -17.09
CA LEU A 8 -22.45 -3.37 -15.63
C LEU A 8 -21.08 -3.98 -15.22
N TRP A 9 -20.04 -3.83 -16.04
CA TRP A 9 -18.70 -4.33 -15.75
C TRP A 9 -17.91 -3.24 -15.05
N SER A 10 -18.22 -2.98 -13.77
CA SER A 10 -17.34 -2.17 -12.93
C SER A 10 -16.07 -2.97 -12.63
N VAL A 11 -15.01 -2.74 -13.40
CA VAL A 11 -13.69 -3.32 -13.13
C VAL A 11 -13.10 -2.60 -11.92
N ASN A 12 -13.42 -3.08 -10.72
CA ASN A 12 -12.74 -2.67 -9.50
C ASN A 12 -11.32 -3.23 -9.52
N ARG A 13 -10.36 -2.46 -10.05
CA ARG A 13 -8.94 -2.80 -9.96
C ARG A 13 -8.53 -2.75 -8.49
N LEU A 14 -8.42 -3.91 -7.86
CA LEU A 14 -7.79 -4.01 -6.56
C LEU A 14 -6.36 -3.49 -6.68
N ALA A 15 -5.96 -2.66 -5.73
CA ALA A 15 -4.68 -1.98 -5.81
C ALA A 15 -3.56 -2.92 -5.38
N ASP A 16 -2.55 -3.05 -6.23
CA ASP A 16 -1.34 -3.79 -5.90
C ASP A 16 -0.60 -3.12 -4.72
N THR A 17 -0.14 -3.98 -3.82
CA THR A 17 0.56 -3.67 -2.58
C THR A 17 1.82 -2.82 -2.81
N ILE A 18 2.50 -2.97 -3.96
CA ILE A 18 3.67 -2.18 -4.35
C ILE A 18 3.26 -0.73 -4.62
N HIS A 19 2.25 -0.52 -5.47
CA HIS A 19 1.74 0.82 -5.80
C HIS A 19 1.21 1.57 -4.57
N ARG A 20 0.56 0.86 -3.63
CA ARG A 20 0.16 1.46 -2.34
C ARG A 20 1.36 1.82 -1.47
N GLY A 21 2.39 0.98 -1.43
CA GLY A 21 3.65 1.29 -0.73
C GLY A 21 4.30 2.56 -1.27
N GLN A 22 4.35 2.73 -2.59
CA GLN A 22 4.92 3.92 -3.20
C GLN A 22 4.06 5.17 -2.98
N SER A 23 2.73 5.01 -2.95
CA SER A 23 1.82 6.09 -2.60
C SER A 23 2.01 6.54 -1.16
N GLN A 24 2.11 5.60 -0.20
CA GLN A 24 2.40 5.91 1.19
C GLN A 24 3.74 6.65 1.34
N PHE A 25 4.79 6.19 0.66
CA PHE A 25 6.08 6.87 0.67
C PHE A 25 5.98 8.34 0.23
N ARG A 26 5.30 8.60 -0.90
CA ARG A 26 5.09 9.97 -1.40
C ARG A 26 4.28 10.83 -0.42
N GLU A 27 3.25 10.27 0.19
CA GLU A 27 2.45 11.00 1.17
C GLU A 27 3.24 11.31 2.45
N VAL A 28 4.12 10.42 2.91
CA VAL A 28 5.05 10.74 4.01
C VAL A 28 5.94 11.93 3.62
N LEU A 29 6.49 11.95 2.40
CA LEU A 29 7.35 13.04 1.93
C LEU A 29 6.59 14.37 1.81
N ARG A 30 5.31 14.35 1.46
CA ARG A 30 4.44 15.54 1.38
C ARG A 30 3.93 16.02 2.74
N ALA A 31 3.80 15.11 3.71
CA ALA A 31 3.27 15.43 5.03
C ALA A 31 4.10 16.51 5.73
N LYS A 32 3.41 17.47 6.35
CA LYS A 32 4.00 18.61 7.06
C LYS A 32 4.21 18.24 8.54
N PHE A 33 5.26 17.49 8.82
CA PHE A 33 5.67 17.18 10.19
C PHE A 33 6.28 18.41 10.88
N SER A 34 6.23 18.40 12.21
CA SER A 34 6.90 19.41 13.03
C SER A 34 8.42 19.37 12.84
N VAL A 35 9.06 20.53 12.97
CA VAL A 35 10.52 20.66 12.82
C VAL A 35 11.26 19.79 13.82
N GLY A 36 10.70 19.62 15.03
CA GLY A 36 11.29 18.83 16.11
C GLY A 36 11.12 17.31 15.97
N MET A 37 10.30 16.83 15.02
CA MET A 37 10.07 15.39 14.87
C MET A 37 11.34 14.63 14.45
N PHE A 38 12.09 15.20 13.50
CA PHE A 38 13.29 14.58 12.94
C PHE A 38 14.54 15.26 13.51
N PRO A 39 15.51 14.51 14.05
CA PRO A 39 16.76 15.08 14.51
C PRO A 39 17.58 15.64 13.33
N GLY A 40 18.45 16.60 13.60
CA GLY A 40 19.33 17.20 12.59
C GLY A 40 19.36 18.73 12.69
N ALA A 41 20.57 19.29 12.59
CA ALA A 41 20.79 20.73 12.69
C ALA A 41 20.23 21.46 11.45
N THR A 42 20.47 20.90 10.27
CA THR A 42 20.05 21.51 9.00
C THR A 42 18.74 20.92 8.48
N LYS A 43 18.04 21.69 7.63
CA LYS A 43 16.84 21.22 6.92
C LYS A 43 17.15 20.00 6.04
N ALA A 44 18.33 19.97 5.42
CA ALA A 44 18.77 18.86 4.58
C ALA A 44 18.89 17.57 5.39
N GLN A 45 19.59 17.59 6.53
CA GLN A 45 19.71 16.43 7.42
C GLN A 45 18.35 15.91 7.90
N ARG A 46 17.45 16.82 8.29
CA ARG A 46 16.09 16.43 8.68
C ARG A 46 15.30 15.82 7.52
N ASN A 47 15.52 16.30 6.30
CA ASN A 47 14.87 15.77 5.11
C ASN A 47 15.40 14.37 4.75
N ASP A 48 16.70 14.12 4.90
CA ASP A 48 17.30 12.80 4.68
C ASP A 48 16.72 11.77 5.67
N ILE A 49 16.61 12.15 6.94
CA ILE A 49 15.96 11.32 7.96
C ILE A 49 14.47 11.11 7.65
N LYS A 50 13.77 12.11 7.12
CA LYS A 50 12.38 11.97 6.68
C LYS A 50 12.25 10.94 5.55
N ILE A 51 13.19 10.91 4.60
CA ILE A 51 13.23 9.91 3.53
C ILE A 51 13.47 8.51 4.09
N ALA A 52 14.39 8.36 5.04
CA ALA A 52 14.64 7.12 5.75
C ALA A 52 13.39 6.62 6.49
N PHE A 53 12.72 7.53 7.21
CA PHE A 53 11.45 7.27 7.89
C PHE A 53 10.34 6.85 6.91
N ALA A 54 10.23 7.50 5.75
CA ALA A 54 9.24 7.14 4.73
C ALA A 54 9.46 5.72 4.19
N ASN A 55 10.70 5.33 3.93
CA ASN A 55 11.04 3.97 3.53
C ASN A 55 10.79 2.95 4.65
N ASP A 56 11.11 3.31 5.89
CA ASP A 56 10.84 2.47 7.05
C ASP A 56 9.34 2.23 7.23
N LEU A 57 8.51 3.27 7.20
CA LEU A 57 7.06 3.17 7.36
C LEU A 57 6.42 2.29 6.26
N LYS A 58 6.92 2.43 5.02
CA LYS A 58 6.54 1.60 3.87
C LYS A 58 6.83 0.12 4.08
N LEU A 59 8.05 -0.19 4.51
CA LEU A 59 8.50 -1.58 4.71
C LEU A 59 7.84 -2.20 5.94
N ARG A 60 7.77 -1.44 7.04
CA ARG A 60 7.15 -1.88 8.29
C ARG A 60 5.68 -2.22 8.08
N SER A 61 4.91 -1.34 7.45
CA SER A 61 3.48 -1.58 7.20
C SER A 61 3.24 -2.77 6.27
N HIS A 62 4.08 -2.95 5.24
CA HIS A 62 4.01 -4.14 4.38
C HIS A 62 4.31 -5.43 5.17
N GLY A 63 5.38 -5.43 5.95
CA GLY A 63 5.77 -6.60 6.76
C GLY A 63 4.72 -6.95 7.82
N ILE A 64 4.13 -5.95 8.48
CA ILE A 64 3.02 -6.15 9.44
C ILE A 64 1.87 -6.87 8.74
N MET A 65 1.43 -6.35 7.59
CA MET A 65 0.31 -6.95 6.86
C MET A 65 0.64 -8.39 6.43
N LYS A 66 1.85 -8.63 5.91
CA LYS A 66 2.33 -9.99 5.55
C LYS A 66 2.26 -10.96 6.75
N CYS A 67 2.73 -10.53 7.93
CA CYS A 67 2.66 -11.34 9.15
C CYS A 67 1.22 -11.60 9.60
N LEU A 68 0.32 -10.63 9.48
CA LEU A 68 -1.08 -10.80 9.85
C LEU A 68 -1.80 -11.78 8.92
N PHE A 69 -1.58 -11.68 7.61
CA PHE A 69 -2.11 -12.63 6.64
C PHE A 69 -1.63 -14.06 6.92
N ALA A 70 -0.35 -14.24 7.26
CA ALA A 70 0.17 -15.55 7.64
C ALA A 70 -0.43 -16.06 8.96
N LYS A 71 -0.48 -15.21 10.00
CA LYS A 71 -0.98 -15.56 11.34
C LYS A 71 -2.45 -15.98 11.34
N TYR A 72 -3.28 -15.27 10.58
CA TYR A 72 -4.73 -15.49 10.53
C TYR A 72 -5.17 -16.27 9.30
N ASN A 73 -4.24 -16.91 8.58
CA ASN A 73 -4.50 -17.69 7.37
C ASN A 73 -5.38 -16.95 6.34
N GLY A 74 -5.16 -15.64 6.19
CA GLY A 74 -5.93 -14.77 5.32
C GLY A 74 -7.33 -14.38 5.80
N ASP A 75 -7.74 -14.70 7.03
CA ASP A 75 -9.00 -14.25 7.62
C ASP A 75 -9.01 -12.73 7.79
N ARG A 76 -9.66 -12.06 6.83
CA ARG A 76 -9.74 -10.60 6.78
C ARG A 76 -10.50 -10.00 7.96
N GLN A 77 -11.48 -10.70 8.53
CA GLN A 77 -12.23 -10.19 9.67
C GLN A 77 -11.36 -10.17 10.93
N GLN A 78 -10.60 -11.23 11.18
CA GLN A 78 -9.66 -11.28 12.31
C GLN A 78 -8.53 -10.25 12.16
N ILE A 79 -8.00 -10.10 10.94
CA ILE A 79 -7.00 -9.06 10.64
C ILE A 79 -7.60 -7.68 10.92
N SER A 80 -8.79 -7.38 10.38
CA SER A 80 -9.48 -6.09 10.61
C SER A 80 -9.58 -5.73 12.09
N LYS A 81 -9.99 -6.69 12.93
CA LYS A 81 -10.22 -6.46 14.36
C LYS A 81 -8.97 -6.03 15.11
N CYS A 82 -7.79 -6.47 14.67
CA CYS A 82 -6.52 -6.14 15.35
C CYS A 82 -5.81 -4.89 14.79
N LEU A 83 -6.13 -4.44 13.57
CA LEU A 83 -5.46 -3.31 12.91
C LEU A 83 -5.44 -2.00 13.75
N PRO A 84 -6.53 -1.54 14.37
CA PRO A 84 -6.51 -0.29 15.15
C PRO A 84 -5.48 -0.31 16.29
N ARG A 85 -5.43 -1.42 17.03
CA ARG A 85 -4.46 -1.61 18.12
C ARG A 85 -3.02 -1.63 17.60
N ILE A 86 -2.81 -2.23 16.42
CA ILE A 86 -1.50 -2.31 15.76
C ILE A 86 -1.02 -0.92 15.34
N VAL A 87 -1.87 -0.14 14.67
CA VAL A 87 -1.55 1.23 14.25
C VAL A 87 -1.13 2.07 15.45
N LYS A 88 -1.93 2.07 16.53
CA LYS A 88 -1.61 2.78 17.78
C LYS A 88 -0.27 2.33 18.38
N SER A 89 0.00 1.01 18.36
CA SER A 89 1.26 0.45 18.86
C SER A 89 2.47 0.87 18.01
N VAL A 90 2.33 0.96 16.69
CA VAL A 90 3.38 1.44 15.79
C VAL A 90 3.68 2.92 16.04
N VAL A 91 2.65 3.76 16.21
CA VAL A 91 2.81 5.20 16.53
C VAL A 91 3.53 5.38 17.87
N ASN A 92 3.14 4.62 18.89
CA ASN A 92 3.81 4.64 20.20
C ASN A 92 5.27 4.17 20.10
N CYS A 93 5.54 3.16 19.28
CA CYS A 93 6.89 2.67 19.02
C CYS A 93 7.78 3.78 18.42
N TYR A 94 7.29 4.52 17.41
CA TYR A 94 8.02 5.66 16.85
C TYR A 94 8.21 6.80 17.84
N SER A 95 7.37 6.89 18.87
CA SER A 95 7.48 7.88 19.95
C SER A 95 8.49 7.48 21.04
N GLY A 96 9.26 6.40 20.85
CA GLY A 96 10.21 5.89 21.84
C GLY A 96 9.63 4.84 22.79
N ASN A 97 8.32 4.60 22.76
CA ASN A 97 7.65 3.64 23.64
C ASN A 97 7.53 2.27 22.94
N CYS A 98 8.67 1.64 22.72
CA CYS A 98 8.77 0.30 22.16
C CYS A 98 8.79 -0.75 23.28
N SER A 99 7.67 -0.93 23.97
CA SER A 99 7.51 -1.81 25.14
C SER A 99 6.49 -2.94 24.88
N ASP A 100 5.77 -3.39 25.92
CA ASP A 100 4.79 -4.49 25.88
C ASP A 100 3.72 -4.33 24.79
N THR A 101 3.34 -3.10 24.44
CA THR A 101 2.36 -2.86 23.38
C THR A 101 2.81 -3.45 22.04
N CYS A 102 4.10 -3.36 21.72
CA CYS A 102 4.66 -4.00 20.53
C CYS A 102 4.70 -5.53 20.69
N ARG A 103 5.18 -6.02 21.85
CA ARG A 103 5.32 -7.46 22.16
C ARG A 103 4.07 -8.27 21.87
N TRP A 104 2.91 -7.74 22.23
CA TRP A 104 1.63 -8.45 22.10
C TRP A 104 0.85 -8.14 20.83
N SER A 105 1.18 -7.03 20.15
CA SER A 105 0.36 -6.53 19.04
C SER A 105 1.04 -6.66 17.68
N ILE A 106 2.37 -6.62 17.62
CA ILE A 106 3.13 -6.51 16.36
C ILE A 106 4.14 -7.66 16.25
N THR A 107 3.88 -8.63 15.39
CA THR A 107 4.76 -9.80 15.19
C THR A 107 6.21 -9.45 14.82
N LEU A 108 6.43 -8.30 14.19
CA LEU A 108 7.77 -7.84 13.78
C LEU A 108 8.59 -7.21 14.92
N CYS A 109 7.96 -6.84 16.04
CA CYS A 109 8.57 -6.01 17.08
C CYS A 109 8.21 -6.54 18.47
N ASN A 110 9.16 -7.19 19.15
CA ASN A 110 8.87 -7.84 20.44
C ASN A 110 9.14 -6.96 21.67
N GLY A 111 9.44 -5.67 21.48
CA GLY A 111 9.60 -4.70 22.57
C GLY A 111 10.89 -4.81 23.39
N GLY A 112 11.81 -5.73 23.07
CA GLY A 112 13.13 -5.80 23.70
C GLY A 112 14.19 -5.00 22.94
N ILE A 113 15.36 -4.75 23.54
CA ILE A 113 16.44 -3.95 22.92
C ILE A 113 16.82 -4.50 21.54
N LYS A 114 17.22 -5.77 21.45
CA LYS A 114 17.62 -6.44 20.20
C LYS A 114 16.45 -7.01 19.39
N THR A 115 15.23 -6.97 19.94
CA THR A 115 14.04 -7.55 19.30
C THR A 115 13.01 -6.50 18.88
N SER A 116 13.30 -5.23 19.16
CA SER A 116 12.54 -4.05 18.74
C SER A 116 12.65 -3.84 17.24
N TRP A 117 11.66 -3.13 16.69
CA TRP A 117 11.72 -2.66 15.31
C TRP A 117 12.91 -1.71 15.07
N TRP A 118 13.21 -0.87 16.06
CA TRP A 118 14.34 0.07 15.99
C TRP A 118 15.67 -0.62 15.75
N TYR A 119 15.90 -1.78 16.38
CA TYR A 119 17.10 -2.57 16.15
C TYR A 119 17.08 -3.28 14.79
N LYS A 120 15.92 -3.76 14.35
CA LYS A 120 15.77 -4.54 13.11
C LYS A 120 15.71 -3.69 11.84
N SER A 121 15.32 -2.42 11.96
CA SER A 121 15.14 -1.56 10.79
C SER A 121 16.47 -1.10 10.21
N ILE A 122 16.76 -1.54 8.99
CA ILE A 122 17.94 -1.10 8.23
C ILE A 122 17.88 0.39 7.90
N ASN A 123 16.68 0.94 7.61
CA ASN A 123 16.56 2.35 7.22
C ASN A 123 16.82 3.30 8.40
N LEU A 124 16.35 2.93 9.59
CA LEU A 124 16.57 3.74 10.79
C LEU A 124 18.02 3.59 11.26
N SER A 125 18.55 2.36 11.29
CA SER A 125 19.91 2.10 11.77
C SER A 125 20.99 2.67 10.85
N SER A 126 20.78 2.68 9.52
CA SER A 126 21.73 3.29 8.58
C SER A 126 21.87 4.81 8.75
N HIS A 127 20.89 5.45 9.39
CA HIS A 127 20.91 6.88 9.73
C HIS A 127 21.24 7.11 11.22
N GLY A 128 21.74 6.09 11.93
CA GLY A 128 22.11 6.18 13.34
C GLY A 128 20.92 6.42 14.28
N LEU A 129 19.68 6.18 13.83
CA LEU A 129 18.49 6.40 14.64
C LEU A 129 18.26 5.22 15.59
N GLN A 130 17.96 5.54 16.84
CA GLN A 130 17.67 4.59 17.89
C GLN A 130 16.27 4.84 18.46
N ASN A 131 15.84 3.96 19.35
CA ASN A 131 14.55 4.11 20.03
C ASN A 131 14.48 5.48 20.75
N GLY A 132 13.49 6.29 20.38
CA GLY A 132 13.31 7.63 20.92
C GLY A 132 14.12 8.73 20.23
N SER A 133 14.85 8.43 19.15
CA SER A 133 15.50 9.47 18.32
C SER A 133 14.48 10.36 17.59
N LEU A 134 13.35 9.78 17.17
CA LEU A 134 12.24 10.57 16.65
C LEU A 134 11.42 11.15 17.81
N LYS A 135 10.99 12.41 17.68
CA LYS A 135 10.22 13.13 18.70
C LYS A 135 8.87 13.64 18.15
N PRO A 136 7.97 12.74 17.70
CA PRO A 136 6.68 13.15 17.16
C PRO A 136 5.81 13.79 18.26
N ASN A 137 5.30 15.00 17.99
CA ASN A 137 4.32 15.65 18.84
C ASN A 137 2.90 15.07 18.62
N LYS A 138 1.88 15.63 19.28
CA LYS A 138 0.49 15.14 19.14
C LYS A 138 -0.01 15.17 17.68
N THR A 139 0.27 16.24 16.95
CA THR A 139 -0.12 16.39 15.54
C THR A 139 0.65 15.42 14.64
N ASP A 140 1.95 15.26 14.87
CA ASP A 140 2.77 14.31 14.11
C ASP A 140 2.26 12.87 14.30
N LYS A 141 1.86 12.49 15.52
CA LYS A 141 1.28 11.18 15.80
C LYS A 141 0.02 10.91 14.99
N LEU A 142 -0.88 11.89 14.88
CA LEU A 142 -2.08 11.80 14.05
C LEU A 142 -1.73 11.66 12.57
N LEU A 143 -0.72 12.40 12.09
CA LEU A 143 -0.23 12.24 10.72
C LEU A 143 0.32 10.83 10.46
N ILE A 144 1.14 10.31 11.37
CA ILE A 144 1.70 8.94 11.26
C ILE A 144 0.56 7.91 11.26
N GLU A 145 -0.46 8.09 12.10
CA GLU A 145 -1.65 7.24 12.14
C GLU A 145 -2.37 7.22 10.79
N SER A 146 -2.74 8.38 10.24
CA SER A 146 -3.37 8.45 8.91
C SER A 146 -2.51 7.85 7.80
N LEU A 147 -1.19 8.06 7.85
CA LEU A 147 -0.24 7.48 6.89
C LEU A 147 -0.18 5.95 7.01
N LEU A 148 -0.27 5.39 8.22
CA LEU A 148 -0.34 3.94 8.43
C LEU A 148 -1.65 3.37 7.92
N GLU A 149 -2.78 4.04 8.15
CA GLU A 149 -4.12 3.62 7.71
C GLU A 149 -4.25 3.47 6.19
N MET A 150 -3.40 4.14 5.40
CA MET A 150 -3.32 3.91 3.95
C MET A 150 -3.08 2.43 3.58
N LYS A 151 -2.46 1.66 4.49
CA LYS A 151 -2.16 0.23 4.34
C LYS A 151 -2.70 -0.64 5.47
N LEU A 152 -2.85 -0.10 6.67
CA LEU A 152 -3.23 -0.80 7.89
C LEU A 152 -4.65 -0.41 8.35
N SER A 153 -5.57 -0.25 7.41
CA SER A 153 -7.00 -0.04 7.70
C SER A 153 -7.85 -1.15 7.09
N GLN A 154 -9.09 -1.26 7.56
CA GLN A 154 -10.05 -2.20 6.99
C GLN A 154 -10.34 -1.88 5.51
N THR A 155 -10.45 -0.60 5.17
CA THR A 155 -10.61 -0.14 3.79
C THR A 155 -9.43 -0.60 2.91
N ALA A 156 -8.21 -0.39 3.40
CA ALA A 156 -7.02 -0.82 2.67
C ALA A 156 -6.95 -2.35 2.55
N LEU A 157 -7.29 -3.10 3.60
CA LEU A 157 -7.34 -4.57 3.59
C LEU A 157 -8.30 -5.09 2.51
N ASN A 158 -9.49 -4.49 2.40
CA ASN A 158 -10.49 -4.88 1.42
C ASN A 158 -10.04 -4.59 -0.02
N GLN A 159 -9.32 -3.49 -0.22
CA GLN A 159 -8.85 -3.05 -1.54
C GLN A 159 -7.53 -3.70 -1.99
N MET A 160 -6.81 -4.39 -1.10
CA MET A 160 -5.52 -5.01 -1.42
C MET A 160 -5.67 -6.46 -1.88
N GLN A 161 -4.99 -6.78 -2.99
CA GLN A 161 -4.72 -8.16 -3.43
C GLN A 161 -3.47 -8.69 -2.71
N PHE A 162 -3.62 -9.07 -1.44
CA PHE A 162 -2.59 -9.88 -0.79
C PHE A 162 -2.83 -11.35 -1.15
N PHE A 163 -1.81 -12.00 -1.74
CA PHE A 163 -1.77 -13.45 -2.03
C PHE A 163 -2.87 -14.02 -2.95
N SER A 164 -3.63 -13.19 -3.67
CA SER A 164 -4.46 -13.69 -4.76
C SER A 164 -3.54 -14.21 -5.86
N ASN A 165 -3.41 -15.54 -5.92
CA ASN A 165 -2.72 -16.26 -6.99
C ASN A 165 -3.22 -15.76 -8.35
N THR A 166 -2.45 -14.91 -9.02
CA THR A 166 -2.66 -14.54 -10.43
C THR A 166 -2.43 -15.70 -11.39
N ASN A 167 -2.10 -16.91 -10.91
CA ASN A 167 -1.86 -18.11 -11.72
C ASN A 167 -2.95 -19.21 -11.61
N LYS A 168 -4.16 -18.89 -11.13
CA LYS A 168 -5.35 -19.69 -11.49
C LYS A 168 -6.29 -18.86 -12.35
N TRP A 169 -5.82 -18.51 -13.53
CA TRP A 169 -6.72 -18.23 -14.65
C TRP A 169 -7.44 -19.53 -14.99
N SER A 170 -8.75 -19.59 -14.75
CA SER A 170 -9.59 -20.58 -15.43
C SER A 170 -9.44 -20.34 -16.95
N PRO A 171 -9.00 -21.33 -17.74
CA PRO A 171 -8.68 -21.15 -19.17
C PRO A 171 -9.83 -20.63 -20.04
N SER A 172 -11.06 -20.65 -19.54
CA SER A 172 -12.28 -20.31 -20.27
C SER A 172 -12.52 -18.81 -20.51
N ILE A 173 -11.89 -17.90 -19.77
CA ILE A 173 -12.14 -16.45 -19.91
C ILE A 173 -11.09 -15.75 -20.78
N GLY A 174 -9.85 -16.26 -20.81
CA GLY A 174 -8.75 -15.67 -21.59
C GLY A 174 -8.89 -15.85 -23.10
N GLN A 175 -9.41 -17.01 -23.51
CA GLN A 175 -9.73 -17.26 -24.92
C GLN A 175 -10.90 -16.40 -25.42
N PHE A 176 -11.85 -16.03 -24.55
CA PHE A 176 -12.99 -15.22 -24.94
C PHE A 176 -12.61 -13.76 -25.23
N LEU A 177 -11.76 -13.15 -24.40
CA LEU A 177 -11.31 -11.76 -24.58
C LEU A 177 -10.38 -11.58 -25.78
N HIS A 178 -9.50 -12.56 -26.05
CA HIS A 178 -8.61 -12.50 -27.21
C HIS A 178 -9.35 -12.73 -28.54
N THR A 179 -10.46 -13.46 -28.50
CA THR A 179 -11.35 -13.66 -29.67
C THR A 179 -12.19 -12.40 -29.92
N TYR A 180 -12.73 -11.75 -28.87
CA TYR A 180 -13.51 -10.52 -29.02
C TYR A 180 -12.69 -9.30 -29.46
N GLN A 181 -11.44 -9.16 -29.00
CA GLN A 181 -10.56 -8.08 -29.48
C GLN A 181 -10.14 -8.28 -30.95
N ARG A 182 -9.97 -9.52 -31.42
CA ARG A 182 -9.71 -9.79 -32.84
C ARG A 182 -10.91 -9.48 -33.74
N ILE A 183 -12.14 -9.78 -33.30
CA ILE A 183 -13.35 -9.47 -34.07
C ILE A 183 -13.57 -7.95 -34.21
N ARG A 184 -13.23 -7.16 -33.17
CA ARG A 184 -13.39 -5.69 -33.22
C ARG A 184 -12.36 -4.99 -34.11
N ILE A 185 -11.13 -5.50 -34.17
CA ILE A 185 -10.07 -4.96 -35.05
C ILE A 185 -10.35 -5.37 -36.52
N PHE A 186 -10.85 -6.58 -36.78
CA PHE A 186 -11.19 -7.00 -38.15
C PHE A 186 -12.41 -6.25 -38.72
N SER A 187 -13.38 -5.87 -37.88
CA SER A 187 -14.55 -5.08 -38.30
C SER A 187 -14.25 -3.61 -38.61
N GLN A 188 -13.13 -3.06 -38.13
CA GLN A 188 -12.73 -1.66 -38.39
C GLN A 188 -11.76 -1.50 -39.58
N CYS A 189 -11.24 -2.61 -40.13
CA CYS A 189 -10.37 -2.59 -41.32
C CYS A 189 -11.06 -3.01 -42.63
N LEU A 190 -12.38 -3.28 -42.65
CA LEU A 190 -13.10 -3.76 -43.85
C LEU A 190 -14.24 -2.86 -44.38
N ARG A 191 -14.24 -1.57 -44.04
CA ARG A 191 -15.00 -0.55 -44.79
C ARG A 191 -14.15 0.71 -44.86
N PRO A 192 -13.38 0.92 -45.96
CA PRO A 192 -13.99 1.38 -47.20
C PRO A 192 -13.23 0.91 -48.47
N CYS A 193 -13.74 -0.11 -49.17
CA CYS A 193 -13.29 -0.42 -50.54
C CYS A 193 -14.45 -0.90 -51.43
N ILE A 194 -15.66 -0.33 -51.32
CA ILE A 194 -16.70 -0.48 -52.35
C ILE A 194 -17.56 0.81 -52.35
N CYS A 195 -17.08 1.86 -53.03
CA CYS A 195 -17.93 2.91 -53.66
C CYS A 195 -17.05 3.99 -54.29
N SER A 196 -16.56 3.70 -55.50
CA SER A 196 -16.05 4.62 -56.55
C SER A 196 -15.28 3.71 -57.51
N SER A 197 -15.86 3.13 -58.55
CA SER A 197 -16.32 3.85 -59.75
C SER A 197 -17.43 3.07 -60.45
N LEU A 198 -18.63 3.65 -60.45
CA LEU A 198 -19.68 3.39 -61.44
C LEU A 198 -20.10 4.77 -61.95
N GLU A 199 -19.25 5.36 -62.78
CA GLU A 199 -19.58 6.54 -63.57
C GLU A 199 -18.97 6.36 -64.97
N SER A 200 -19.86 6.35 -65.96
CA SER A 200 -19.65 6.80 -67.34
C SER A 200 -19.15 5.79 -68.38
N GLN A 201 -20.14 5.33 -69.17
CA GLN A 201 -20.10 4.88 -70.58
C GLN A 201 -19.57 3.48 -70.92
#